data_AF-A0A7M3MA26-F1
#
_entry.id   AF-A0A7M3MA26-F1
#
_cell.length_a   1.000
_cell.length_b   1.000
_cell.length_c   1.000
_cell.angle_alpha   90.00
_cell.angle_beta   90.00
_cell.angle_gamma   90.00
#
_symmetry.space_group_name_H-M   'P 1'
#
loop_
_entity.id
_entity.type
_entity.pdbx_description
1 polymer ?
#
loop_
_entity_poly.entity_id
_entity_poly.type
_entity_poly.pdbx_seq_one_letter_code
_entity_poly.pdbx_strand_id
1 'polypeptide(L)'
;MNNIPKDVAEAVLQHLQDAYKLDDNSFVPWAGIYICSRFGLEYPPWIRKYLQDSSERIFKMPRDDGERLADKMMPALAMSTVGQGNELTRYYRLMKKVDAYCTFHEIMSQEKGLPRGQAIEKVVEILVEKYGEDEVSEKSVTNWINNIDSKLANSR
;
A
#
# COMPACT_ATOMS: atom_id res chain seq x y z
N MET A 1 2.98 16.68 10.55
CA MET A 1 3.95 15.65 10.12
C MET A 1 3.39 14.31 10.59
N ASN A 2 3.08 13.41 9.66
CA ASN A 2 2.52 12.10 10.00
C ASN A 2 3.62 11.25 10.63
N ASN A 3 3.47 10.93 11.92
CA ASN A 3 4.53 10.31 12.73
C ASN A 3 4.22 8.83 12.95
N ILE A 4 4.23 8.03 11.87
CA ILE A 4 4.31 6.58 12.08
C ILE A 4 5.72 6.24 12.58
N PRO A 5 5.86 5.36 13.57
CA PRO A 5 7.17 4.86 13.95
C PRO A 5 7.89 4.26 12.73
N LYS A 6 9.17 4.60 12.56
CA LYS A 6 9.97 4.18 11.39
C LYS A 6 10.00 2.65 11.24
N ASP A 7 10.07 1.93 12.35
CA ASP A 7 10.00 0.48 12.45
C ASP A 7 8.66 -0.09 11.93
N VAL A 8 7.55 0.60 12.18
CA VAL A 8 6.23 0.23 11.63
C VAL A 8 6.23 0.39 10.11
N ALA A 9 6.79 1.49 9.61
CA ALA A 9 6.87 1.73 8.18
C ALA A 9 7.75 0.70 7.46
N GLU A 10 8.91 0.39 8.03
CA GLU A 10 9.83 -0.63 7.54
C GLU A 10 9.19 -2.02 7.57
N ALA A 11 8.44 -2.34 8.62
CA ALA A 11 7.69 -3.59 8.71
C ALA A 11 6.63 -3.70 7.61
N VAL A 12 5.86 -2.64 7.35
CA VAL A 12 4.89 -2.59 6.26
C VAL A 12 5.59 -2.76 4.90
N LEU A 13 6.70 -2.08 4.67
CA LEU A 13 7.50 -2.21 3.44
C LEU A 13 8.05 -3.62 3.25
N GLN A 14 8.47 -4.30 4.33
CA GLN A 14 8.88 -5.69 4.30
C GLN A 14 7.71 -6.61 3.93
N HIS A 15 6.54 -6.39 4.53
CA HIS A 15 5.34 -7.16 4.20
C HIS A 15 4.97 -7.01 2.71
N LEU A 16 5.03 -5.78 2.17
CA LEU A 16 4.80 -5.52 0.76
C LEU A 16 5.85 -6.21 -0.12
N GLN A 17 7.14 -6.16 0.26
CA GLN A 17 8.19 -6.84 -0.50
C GLN A 17 7.92 -8.35 -0.60
N ASP A 18 7.53 -8.99 0.50
CA ASP A 18 7.27 -10.43 0.51
C ASP A 18 6.01 -10.79 -0.28
N ALA A 19 4.98 -9.93 -0.25
CA ALA A 19 3.82 -10.07 -1.13
C ALA A 19 4.21 -9.93 -2.61
N TYR A 20 5.11 -9.01 -2.94
CA TYR A 20 5.57 -8.77 -4.31
C TYR A 20 6.34 -9.98 -4.88
N LYS A 21 7.18 -10.62 -4.07
CA LYS A 21 7.91 -11.84 -4.46
C LYS A 21 7.00 -13.02 -4.84
N LEU A 22 5.77 -13.06 -4.30
CA LEU A 22 4.88 -14.21 -4.47
C LEU A 22 3.92 -14.07 -5.66
N ASP A 23 3.52 -12.85 -6.02
CA ASP A 23 2.39 -12.61 -6.94
C ASP A 23 2.73 -11.66 -8.10
N ASP A 24 3.99 -11.22 -8.23
CA ASP A 24 4.48 -10.19 -9.19
C ASP A 24 3.48 -9.05 -9.45
N ASN A 25 2.73 -8.70 -8.41
CA ASN A 25 1.60 -7.81 -8.51
C ASN A 25 2.13 -6.38 -8.55
N SER A 26 2.04 -5.73 -9.70
CA SER A 26 2.57 -4.39 -9.96
C SER A 26 2.00 -3.31 -9.06
N PHE A 27 0.84 -3.53 -8.45
CA PHE A 27 0.25 -2.63 -7.48
C PHE A 27 0.95 -2.63 -6.10
N VAL A 28 1.73 -3.67 -5.79
CA VAL A 28 2.48 -3.75 -4.54
C VAL A 28 3.62 -2.74 -4.48
N PRO A 29 4.45 -2.57 -5.54
CA PRO A 29 5.37 -1.44 -5.64
C PRO A 29 4.70 -0.06 -5.47
N TRP A 30 3.52 0.14 -6.06
CA TRP A 30 2.77 1.40 -5.91
C TRP A 30 2.33 1.67 -4.46
N ALA A 31 1.86 0.64 -3.75
CA ALA A 31 1.57 0.76 -2.32
C ALA A 31 2.83 1.13 -1.53
N GLY A 32 3.99 0.53 -1.87
CA GLY A 32 5.27 0.89 -1.26
C GLY A 32 5.69 2.33 -1.52
N ILE A 33 5.54 2.82 -2.77
CA ILE A 33 5.83 4.21 -3.16
C ILE A 33 4.93 5.18 -2.38
N TYR A 34 3.64 4.86 -2.24
CA TYR A 34 2.70 5.65 -1.45
C TYR A 34 3.16 5.77 0.01
N ILE A 35 3.58 4.66 0.63
CA ILE A 35 4.06 4.66 2.01
C ILE A 35 5.32 5.49 2.17
N CYS A 36 6.30 5.31 1.28
CA CYS A 36 7.51 6.11 1.30
C CYS A 36 7.22 7.61 1.12
N SER A 37 6.32 7.98 0.20
CA SER A 37 5.92 9.38 -0.02
C SER A 37 5.18 9.97 1.19
N ARG A 38 4.19 9.25 1.72
CA ARG A 38 3.35 9.69 2.85
C ARG A 38 4.18 9.96 4.12
N PHE A 39 5.25 9.20 4.33
CA PHE A 39 6.06 9.24 5.55
C PHE A 39 7.48 9.77 5.35
N GLY A 40 7.81 10.28 4.16
CA GLY A 40 9.13 10.85 3.87
C GLY A 40 10.28 9.85 3.99
N LEU A 41 10.05 8.58 3.62
CA LEU A 41 11.06 7.52 3.67
C LEU A 41 11.78 7.39 2.34
N GLU A 42 13.04 6.96 2.38
CA GLU A 42 13.74 6.55 1.18
C GLU A 42 13.10 5.30 0.56
N TYR A 43 13.14 5.20 -0.78
CA TYR A 43 12.67 4.01 -1.47
C TYR A 43 13.60 2.82 -1.21
N PRO A 44 13.11 1.68 -0.71
CA PRO A 44 13.91 0.47 -0.56
C PRO A 44 14.40 -0.07 -1.92
N PRO A 45 15.46 -0.91 -1.94
CA PRO A 45 16.06 -1.40 -3.18
C PRO A 45 15.10 -2.05 -4.17
N TRP A 46 14.09 -2.79 -3.68
CA TRP A 46 13.12 -3.47 -4.53
C TRP A 46 12.18 -2.50 -5.25
N ILE A 47 11.80 -1.39 -4.61
CA ILE A 47 11.02 -0.31 -5.25
C ILE A 47 11.88 0.44 -6.26
N ARG A 48 13.13 0.77 -5.91
CA ARG A 48 14.06 1.42 -6.85
C ARG A 48 14.29 0.56 -8.10
N LYS A 49 14.47 -0.75 -7.91
CA LYS A 49 14.57 -1.70 -9.03
C LYS A 49 13.31 -1.72 -9.89
N TYR A 50 12.13 -1.79 -9.28
CA TYR A 50 10.86 -1.73 -10.00
C TYR A 50 10.72 -0.43 -10.82
N LEU A 51 11.08 0.72 -10.24
CA LEU A 51 11.06 2.01 -10.94
C LEU A 51 12.05 2.05 -12.11
N GLN A 52 13.27 1.55 -11.91
CA GLN A 52 14.27 1.43 -12.97
C GLN A 52 13.75 0.55 -14.12
N ASP A 53 13.31 -0.66 -13.81
CA ASP A 53 12.79 -1.61 -14.81
C ASP A 53 11.58 -1.01 -15.56
N SER A 54 10.72 -0.25 -14.87
CA SER A 54 9.57 0.46 -15.47
C SER A 54 10.02 1.59 -16.40
N SER A 55 10.99 2.40 -15.97
CA SER A 55 11.54 3.47 -16.80
C SER A 55 12.21 2.93 -18.07
N GLU A 56 12.94 1.83 -17.98
CA GLU A 56 13.58 1.18 -19.13
C GLU A 56 12.54 0.69 -20.14
N ARG A 57 11.40 0.16 -19.66
CA ARG A 57 10.26 -0.20 -20.52
C ARG A 57 9.71 1.03 -21.24
N ILE A 58 9.48 2.13 -20.52
CA ILE A 58 8.95 3.39 -21.07
C ILE A 58 9.91 3.96 -22.13
N PHE A 59 11.21 3.98 -21.88
CA PHE A 59 12.20 4.53 -22.82
C PHE A 59 12.33 3.72 -24.11
N LYS A 60 12.04 2.42 -24.07
CA LYS A 60 12.05 1.53 -25.23
C LYS A 60 10.74 1.57 -26.03
N MET A 61 9.75 2.33 -25.58
CA MET A 61 8.48 2.43 -26.28
C MET A 61 8.65 3.19 -27.60
N PRO A 62 7.99 2.74 -28.69
CA PRO A 62 7.92 3.51 -29.92
C PRO A 62 7.37 4.91 -29.63
N ARG A 63 8.02 5.95 -30.15
CA ARG A 63 7.47 7.31 -30.15
C ARG A 63 6.33 7.31 -31.14
N ASP A 64 5.11 7.22 -30.65
CA ASP A 64 3.90 7.29 -31.47
C ASP A 64 3.29 8.67 -31.34
N ASP A 65 3.08 9.32 -32.48
CA ASP A 65 2.68 10.74 -32.56
C ASP A 65 1.16 10.95 -32.41
N GLY A 66 0.38 9.91 -32.05
CA GLY A 66 -1.08 10.00 -32.10
C GLY A 66 -1.92 9.00 -31.31
N GLU A 67 -1.35 8.03 -30.58
CA GLU A 67 -2.14 7.10 -29.75
C GLU A 67 -2.09 7.45 -28.26
N ARG A 68 -3.18 7.11 -27.54
CA ARG A 68 -3.38 7.40 -26.11
C ARG A 68 -2.20 6.89 -25.29
N LEU A 69 -1.32 7.82 -24.91
CA LEU A 69 -0.17 7.60 -24.04
C LEU A 69 -0.53 6.78 -22.78
N ALA A 70 -1.75 6.97 -22.25
CA ALA A 70 -2.27 6.21 -21.11
C ALA A 70 -2.33 4.68 -21.36
N ASP A 71 -2.81 4.23 -22.51
CA ASP A 71 -2.97 2.79 -22.83
C ASP A 71 -1.61 2.08 -22.97
N LYS A 72 -0.58 2.87 -23.25
CA LYS A 72 0.82 2.48 -23.42
C LYS A 72 1.60 2.54 -22.10
N MET A 73 1.33 3.54 -21.26
CA MET A 73 1.94 3.70 -19.95
C MET A 73 1.48 2.62 -18.95
N MET A 74 0.22 2.19 -18.99
CA MET A 74 -0.31 1.20 -18.05
C MET A 74 0.49 -0.12 -18.09
N PRO A 75 0.71 -0.78 -19.25
CA PRO A 75 1.59 -1.96 -19.34
C PRO A 75 3.06 -1.66 -19.02
N ALA A 76 3.57 -0.48 -19.36
CA ALA A 76 4.97 -0.11 -19.08
C ALA A 76 5.25 0.05 -17.57
N LEU A 77 4.24 0.48 -16.82
CA LEU A 77 4.20 0.49 -15.36
C LEU A 77 3.83 -0.90 -14.79
N ALA A 78 3.79 -1.94 -15.63
CA ALA A 78 3.33 -3.28 -15.30
C ALA A 78 1.91 -3.34 -14.72
N MET A 79 1.12 -2.27 -14.82
CA MET A 79 -0.29 -2.25 -14.44
C MET A 79 -1.10 -2.90 -15.56
N SER A 80 -1.00 -4.22 -15.70
CA SER A 80 -1.79 -4.97 -16.67
C SER A 80 -3.22 -5.15 -16.16
N THR A 81 -4.20 -4.51 -16.79
CA THR A 81 -5.61 -4.82 -16.56
C THR A 81 -6.05 -6.18 -17.12
N VAL A 82 -5.12 -7.01 -17.60
CA VAL A 82 -5.41 -8.19 -18.41
C VAL A 82 -5.11 -9.46 -17.62
N GLY A 83 -6.16 -10.08 -17.07
CA GLY A 83 -6.10 -11.51 -16.76
C GLY A 83 -7.08 -12.02 -15.72
N GLN A 84 -7.32 -11.28 -14.62
CA GLN A 84 -8.22 -11.75 -13.56
C GLN A 84 -9.00 -10.61 -12.91
N GLY A 85 -10.04 -10.13 -13.61
CA GLY A 85 -11.27 -9.56 -13.05
C GLY A 85 -11.23 -8.35 -12.10
N ASN A 86 -10.16 -8.06 -11.34
CA ASN A 86 -10.11 -6.91 -10.46
C ASN A 86 -8.75 -6.57 -9.81
N GLU A 87 -7.64 -6.47 -10.55
CA GLU A 87 -6.37 -6.07 -9.94
C GLU A 87 -6.44 -4.70 -9.26
N LEU A 88 -7.21 -3.77 -9.82
CA LEU A 88 -7.48 -2.46 -9.23
C LEU A 88 -8.21 -2.58 -7.88
N THR A 89 -9.18 -3.48 -7.73
CA THR A 89 -9.80 -3.72 -6.40
C THR A 89 -8.88 -4.50 -5.48
N ARG A 90 -8.02 -5.39 -5.98
CA ARG A 90 -6.99 -6.02 -5.14
C ARG A 90 -6.06 -4.94 -4.58
N TYR A 91 -5.67 -3.96 -5.39
CA TYR A 91 -4.93 -2.78 -4.96
C TYR A 91 -5.71 -1.94 -3.95
N TYR A 92 -6.95 -1.55 -4.25
CA TYR A 92 -7.76 -0.76 -3.31
C TYR A 92 -7.94 -1.48 -1.98
N ARG A 93 -8.14 -2.81 -1.98
CA ARG A 93 -8.19 -3.62 -0.75
C ARG A 93 -6.86 -3.64 -0.02
N LEU A 94 -5.73 -3.72 -0.73
CA LEU A 94 -4.40 -3.65 -0.13
C LEU A 94 -4.17 -2.28 0.51
N MET A 95 -4.51 -1.21 -0.19
CA MET A 95 -4.37 0.16 0.30
C MET A 95 -5.19 0.41 1.57
N LYS A 96 -6.46 -0.05 1.60
CA LYS A 96 -7.29 0.05 2.81
C LYS A 96 -6.65 -0.65 4.02
N LYS A 97 -6.09 -1.85 3.82
CA LYS A 97 -5.38 -2.60 4.88
C LYS A 97 -4.15 -1.86 5.39
N VAL A 98 -3.34 -1.36 4.45
CA VAL A 98 -2.12 -0.63 4.76
C VAL A 98 -2.44 0.68 5.48
N ASP A 99 -3.42 1.44 4.99
CA ASP A 99 -3.85 2.68 5.63
C ASP A 99 -4.44 2.45 7.02
N ALA A 100 -5.24 1.40 7.21
CA ALA A 100 -5.73 1.01 8.53
C ALA A 100 -4.58 0.75 9.50
N TYR A 101 -3.58 -0.03 9.06
CA TYR A 101 -2.43 -0.37 9.89
C TYR A 101 -1.59 0.85 10.26
N CYS A 102 -1.23 1.67 9.27
CA CYS A 102 -0.45 2.87 9.49
C CYS A 102 -1.18 3.89 10.36
N THR A 103 -2.48 4.11 10.11
CA THR A 103 -3.30 5.05 10.89
C THR A 103 -3.46 4.57 12.32
N PHE A 104 -3.67 3.26 12.54
CA PHE A 104 -3.72 2.67 13.87
C PHE A 104 -2.43 2.94 14.66
N HIS A 105 -1.27 2.66 14.07
CA HIS A 105 0.02 2.87 14.74
C HIS A 105 0.38 4.36 14.91
N GLU A 106 -0.10 5.22 14.02
CA GLU A 106 0.01 6.67 14.18
C GLU A 106 -0.75 7.14 15.43
N ILE A 107 -2.01 6.73 15.58
CA ILE A 107 -2.84 7.07 16.74
C ILE A 107 -2.23 6.52 18.02
N MET A 108 -1.84 5.24 18.04
CA MET A 108 -1.22 4.61 19.21
C MET A 108 0.11 5.27 19.62
N SER A 109 0.85 5.83 18.66
CA SER A 109 2.10 6.57 18.90
C SER A 109 1.82 7.95 19.52
N GLN A 110 0.80 8.65 19.02
CA GLN A 110 0.42 9.99 19.48
C GLN A 110 -0.32 9.95 20.83
N GLU A 111 -1.17 8.95 21.05
CA GLU A 111 -2.03 8.80 22.23
C GLU A 111 -1.58 7.63 23.09
N LYS A 112 -0.48 7.84 23.81
CA LYS A 112 0.09 6.82 24.70
C LYS A 112 -0.93 6.37 25.75
N GLY A 113 -1.18 5.07 25.81
CA GLY A 113 -2.11 4.47 26.76
C GLY A 113 -3.56 4.42 26.27
N LEU A 114 -3.84 4.85 25.04
CA LEU A 114 -5.16 4.67 24.42
C LEU A 114 -5.52 3.17 24.34
N PRO A 115 -6.69 2.75 24.82
CA PRO A 115 -7.15 1.38 24.64
C PRO A 115 -7.26 1.02 23.16
N ARG A 116 -6.84 -0.20 22.79
CA ARG A 116 -6.85 -0.68 21.39
C ARG A 116 -8.23 -0.51 20.73
N GLY A 117 -9.32 -0.77 21.45
CA GLY A 117 -10.68 -0.59 20.93
C GLY A 117 -10.97 0.85 20.51
N GLN A 118 -10.64 1.82 21.36
CA GLN A 118 -10.81 3.25 21.06
C GLN A 118 -9.90 3.71 19.91
N ALA A 119 -8.69 3.16 19.81
CA ALA A 119 -7.83 3.41 18.66
C ALA A 119 -8.45 2.87 17.36
N ILE A 120 -9.07 1.69 17.39
CA ILE A 120 -9.76 1.11 16.22
C ILE A 120 -10.96 1.98 15.82
N GLU A 121 -11.76 2.45 16.78
CA GLU A 121 -12.89 3.36 16.52
C GLU A 121 -12.43 4.61 15.76
N LYS A 122 -11.36 5.27 16.22
CA LYS A 122 -10.76 6.42 15.54
C LYS A 122 -10.24 6.09 14.13
N VAL A 123 -9.65 4.91 13.95
CA VAL A 123 -9.22 4.44 12.61
C VAL A 123 -10.42 4.28 11.69
N VAL A 124 -11.53 3.71 12.18
CA VAL A 124 -12.76 3.56 11.40
C VAL A 124 -13.27 4.93 10.97
N GLU A 125 -13.37 5.91 11.87
CA GLU A 125 -13.82 7.27 11.55
C GLU A 125 -12.99 7.90 10.41
N ILE A 126 -11.66 7.87 10.53
CA ILE A 126 -10.74 8.43 9.51
C ILE A 126 -10.88 7.70 8.17
N LEU A 127 -10.98 6.38 8.19
CA LEU A 127 -11.06 5.59 6.97
C LEU A 127 -12.43 5.65 6.30
N VAL A 128 -13.51 5.81 7.06
CA VAL A 128 -14.85 6.05 6.55
C VAL A 128 -14.90 7.37 5.78
N GLU A 129 -14.30 8.44 6.31
CA GLU A 129 -14.20 9.72 5.59
C GLU A 129 -13.47 9.56 4.24
N LYS A 130 -12.45 8.70 4.19
CA LYS A 130 -11.64 8.46 2.98
C LYS A 130 -12.28 7.51 1.97
N TYR A 131 -12.96 6.46 2.43
CA TYR A 131 -13.38 5.32 1.60
C TYR A 131 -14.88 5.06 1.55
N GLY A 132 -15.66 5.69 2.43
CA GLY A 132 -17.10 5.49 2.58
C GLY A 132 -17.48 4.44 3.63
N GLU A 133 -18.65 4.63 4.22
CA GLU A 133 -19.23 3.76 5.28
C GLU A 133 -19.45 2.32 4.81
N ASP A 134 -19.81 2.12 3.54
CA ASP A 134 -20.07 0.79 2.97
C ASP A 134 -18.80 -0.07 2.84
N GLU A 135 -17.62 0.57 2.90
CA GLU A 135 -16.32 -0.07 2.63
C GLU A 135 -15.51 -0.36 3.89
N VAL A 136 -15.84 0.30 5.00
CA VAL A 136 -15.04 0.31 6.23
C VAL A 136 -15.94 0.02 7.42
N SER A 137 -15.59 -1.02 8.18
CA SER A 137 -16.23 -1.34 9.46
C SER A 137 -15.19 -1.70 10.50
N GLU A 138 -15.55 -1.61 11.77
CA GLU A 138 -14.71 -2.01 12.90
C GLU A 138 -14.18 -3.45 12.76
N LYS A 139 -15.06 -4.36 12.32
CA LYS A 139 -14.69 -5.76 12.05
C LYS A 139 -13.65 -5.86 10.93
N SER A 140 -13.81 -5.11 9.85
CA SER A 140 -12.86 -5.09 8.74
C SER A 140 -11.50 -4.55 9.19
N VAL A 141 -11.48 -3.40 9.87
CA VAL A 141 -10.26 -2.75 10.38
C VAL A 141 -9.52 -3.66 11.36
N THR A 142 -10.23 -4.24 12.33
CA THR A 142 -9.66 -5.20 13.29
C THR A 142 -8.98 -6.37 12.58
N ASN A 143 -9.67 -6.96 11.59
CA ASN A 143 -9.12 -8.08 10.82
C ASN A 143 -7.89 -7.68 10.01
N TRP A 144 -7.89 -6.49 9.41
CA TRP A 144 -6.77 -6.01 8.62
C TRP A 144 -5.52 -5.78 9.47
N ILE A 145 -5.68 -5.14 10.62
CA ILE A 145 -4.58 -4.89 11.57
C ILE A 145 -4.01 -6.23 12.06
N ASN A 146 -4.88 -7.12 12.55
CA ASN A 146 -4.46 -8.43 13.05
C ASN A 146 -3.76 -9.28 11.98
N ASN A 147 -4.17 -9.17 10.72
CA ASN A 147 -3.55 -9.90 9.61
C ASN A 147 -2.11 -9.44 9.37
N ILE A 148 -1.86 -8.14 9.41
CA ILE A 148 -0.52 -7.58 9.24
C ILE A 148 0.33 -7.90 10.46
N ASP A 149 -0.16 -7.68 11.68
CA ASP A 149 0.52 -8.06 12.93
C ASP A 149 0.97 -9.53 12.91
N SER A 150 0.08 -10.45 12.54
CA SER A 150 0.38 -11.89 12.49
C SER A 150 1.48 -12.22 11.49
N LYS A 151 1.50 -11.56 10.33
CA LYS A 151 2.54 -11.78 9.32
C LYS A 151 3.88 -11.26 9.79
N LEU A 152 3.91 -10.08 10.41
CA LEU A 152 5.12 -9.49 10.96
C LEU A 152 5.71 -10.32 12.10
N ALA A 153 4.87 -10.92 12.94
CA ALA A 153 5.31 -11.83 13.99
C ALA A 153 5.98 -13.10 13.44
N ASN A 154 5.53 -13.61 12.29
CA ASN A 154 6.09 -14.81 11.65
C ASN A 154 7.34 -14.53 10.79
N SER A 155 7.71 -13.26 10.59
CA SER A 155 8.90 -12.83 9.84
C SER A 155 10.10 -12.51 10.73
N ARG A 156 9.97 -12.65 12.05
CA ARG A 156 11.03 -12.48 13.06
C ARG A 156 11.55 -13.83 13.52
#